data_AF-A0A529WWT5-F1
#
_entry.id   AF-A0A529WWT5-F1
#
_cell.length_a   1.000
_cell.length_b   1.000
_cell.length_c   1.000
_cell.angle_alpha   90.00
_cell.angle_beta   90.00
_cell.angle_gamma   90.00
#
_symmetry.space_group_name_H-M   'P 1'
#
loop_
_entity.id
_entity.type
_entity.pdbx_description
1 polymer ?
#
loop_
_entity_poly.entity_id
_entity_poly.type
_entity_poly.pdbx_seq_one_letter_code
_entity_poly.pdbx_strand_id
1 'polypeptide(L)' 'YDEAVRLMRPIRTIAHRFGGSHAQRDVIDLTLIEAALRAGDQALARALAAERQLARPDSPLSALFLRRASDLSEN' A
#
# COMPACT_ATOMS: atom_id res chain seq x y z
N TYR A 1 -6.93 -11.90 2.56
CA TYR A 1 -5.60 -11.24 2.52
C TYR A 1 -5.25 -10.58 3.86
N ASP A 2 -6.12 -10.70 4.85
CA ASP A 2 -5.98 -10.09 6.18
C ASP A 2 -4.72 -10.53 6.91
N GLU A 3 -4.32 -11.80 6.75
CA GLU A 3 -3.06 -12.28 7.32
C GLU A 3 -1.85 -11.56 6.75
N ALA A 4 -1.81 -11.32 5.44
CA ALA A 4 -0.74 -10.56 4.81
C ALA A 4 -0.72 -9.11 5.32
N VAL A 5 -1.89 -8.46 5.44
CA VAL A 5 -2.00 -7.13 6.05
C VAL A 5 -1.44 -7.11 7.47
N ARG A 6 -1.85 -8.09 8.30
CA ARG A 6 -1.42 -8.21 9.69
C ARG A 6 0.10 -8.40 9.82
N LEU A 7 0.69 -9.21 8.96
CA LEU A 7 2.13 -9.50 8.98
C LEU A 7 2.97 -8.36 8.38
N MET A 8 2.47 -7.69 7.34
CA MET A 8 3.23 -6.65 6.62
C MET A 8 3.20 -5.29 7.31
N ARG A 9 2.10 -4.92 7.98
CA ARG A 9 1.99 -3.64 8.72
C ARG A 9 3.17 -3.36 9.66
N PRO A 10 3.58 -4.27 10.56
CA PRO A 10 4.72 -4.01 11.46
C PRO A 10 6.06 -3.98 10.72
N ILE A 11 6.20 -4.72 9.62
CA ILE A 11 7.43 -4.76 8.82
C ILE A 11 7.67 -3.40 8.15
N ARG A 12 6.62 -2.76 7.64
CA ARG A 12 6.68 -1.42 7.01
C ARG A 12 7.46 -0.41 7.87
N THR A 13 7.19 -0.36 9.17
CA THR A 13 7.82 0.59 10.10
C THR A 13 9.31 0.32 10.32
N ILE A 14 9.73 -0.94 10.25
CA ILE A 14 11.12 -1.36 10.50
C ILE A 14 11.91 -1.65 9.22
N ALA A 15 11.29 -1.49 8.05
CA ALA A 15 11.87 -1.92 6.77
C ALA A 15 13.23 -1.26 6.46
N HIS A 16 13.44 -0.05 6.98
CA HIS A 16 14.71 0.65 6.88
C HIS A 16 15.89 -0.05 7.56
N ARG A 17 15.63 -1.01 8.46
CA ARG A 17 16.65 -1.70 9.28
C ARG A 17 17.27 -2.93 8.60
N PHE A 18 16.55 -3.61 7.71
CA PHE A 18 17.06 -4.79 6.99
C PHE A 18 17.63 -4.44 5.60
N GLY A 19 17.46 -3.19 5.14
CA GLY A 19 17.91 -2.71 3.84
C GLY A 19 17.77 -1.18 3.67
N GLY A 20 18.75 -0.58 2.98
CA GLY A 20 18.86 0.86 2.75
C GLY A 20 18.16 1.37 1.49
N SER A 21 17.89 0.49 0.53
CA SER A 21 17.45 0.90 -0.81
C SER A 21 15.98 1.31 -0.82
N HIS A 22 15.71 2.46 -1.43
CA HIS A 22 14.36 2.95 -1.68
C HIS A 22 13.52 1.94 -2.44
N ALA A 23 14.09 1.22 -3.41
CA ALA A 23 13.36 0.22 -4.20
C ALA A 23 12.89 -0.98 -3.34
N GLN A 24 13.71 -1.43 -2.40
CA GLN A 24 13.36 -2.55 -1.51
C GLN A 24 12.20 -2.18 -0.57
N ARG A 25 12.23 -0.95 -0.05
CA ARG A 25 11.16 -0.42 0.82
C ARG A 25 9.88 -0.20 0.04
N ASP A 26 9.97 0.31 -1.19
CA ASP A 26 8.81 0.51 -2.06
C ASP A 26 8.07 -0.81 -2.30
N VAL A 27 8.77 -1.94 -2.51
CA VAL A 27 8.11 -3.26 -2.65
C VAL A 27 7.26 -3.62 -1.43
N ILE A 28 7.69 -3.29 -0.21
CA ILE A 28 6.89 -3.54 1.01
C ILE A 28 5.63 -2.68 1.02
N ASP A 29 5.76 -1.39 0.68
CA ASP A 29 4.62 -0.47 0.61
C ASP A 29 3.62 -0.92 -0.46
N LEU A 30 4.09 -1.25 -1.67
CA LEU A 30 3.25 -1.74 -2.77
C LEU A 30 2.55 -3.05 -2.42
N THR A 31 3.26 -3.96 -1.74
CA THR A 31 2.69 -5.24 -1.28
C THR A 31 1.61 -5.02 -0.23
N LEU A 32 1.81 -4.09 0.72
CA LEU A 32 0.82 -3.79 1.74
C LEU A 32 -0.43 -3.11 1.14
N ILE A 33 -0.27 -2.20 0.17
CA ILE A 33 -1.38 -1.60 -0.56
C ILE A 33 -2.21 -2.68 -1.26
N GLU A 34 -1.56 -3.58 -2.01
CA GLU A 34 -2.26 -4.67 -2.71
C GLU A 34 -2.97 -5.62 -1.74
N ALA A 35 -2.33 -5.96 -0.60
CA ALA A 35 -2.92 -6.81 0.41
C ALA A 35 -4.17 -6.15 1.03
N ALA A 36 -4.13 -4.84 1.30
CA ALA A 36 -5.28 -4.09 1.79
C ALA A 36 -6.44 -4.10 0.78
N LEU A 37 -6.14 -3.87 -0.50
CA LEU A 37 -7.12 -3.91 -1.59
C LEU A 37 -7.79 -5.28 -1.70
N ARG A 38 -7.01 -6.37 -1.69
CA ARG A 38 -7.54 -7.73 -1.78
C ARG A 38 -8.19 -8.25 -0.50
N ALA A 39 -7.95 -7.60 0.64
CA ALA A 39 -8.64 -7.88 1.89
C ALA A 39 -10.00 -7.18 1.96
N GLY A 40 -10.27 -6.22 1.08
CA GLY A 40 -11.46 -5.38 1.17
C GLY A 40 -11.41 -4.37 2.32
N ASP A 41 -10.24 -4.14 2.94
CA ASP A 41 -10.06 -3.14 3.99
C ASP A 41 -10.03 -1.74 3.36
N GLN A 42 -11.22 -1.20 3.09
CA GLN A 42 -11.42 0.05 2.36
C GLN A 42 -10.68 1.23 3.01
N ALA A 43 -10.74 1.32 4.34
CA ALA A 43 -10.13 2.41 5.09
C ALA A 43 -8.60 2.37 4.95
N LEU A 44 -7.99 1.19 5.13
CA LEU A 44 -6.56 1.02 4.96
C LEU A 44 -6.11 1.24 3.51
N ALA A 45 -6.82 0.64 2.55
CA ALA A 45 -6.47 0.74 1.14
C ALA A 45 -6.43 2.20 0.68
N ARG A 46 -7.43 3.01 1.07
CA ARG A 46 -7.48 4.44 0.77
C ARG A 46 -6.35 5.22 1.42
N ALA A 47 -6.08 4.98 2.70
CA ALA A 47 -5.01 5.66 3.42
C ALA A 47 -3.65 5.41 2.74
N LEU A 48 -3.32 4.14 2.47
CA LEU A 48 -2.04 3.78 1.86
C LEU A 48 -1.92 4.25 0.41
N ALA A 49 -3.00 4.17 -0.37
CA ALA A 49 -2.99 4.68 -1.75
C ALA A 49 -2.81 6.21 -1.79
N ALA A 50 -3.44 6.94 -0.87
CA ALA A 50 -3.26 8.39 -0.73
C ALA A 50 -1.83 8.76 -0.32
N GLU A 51 -1.27 8.07 0.67
CA GLU A 51 0.14 8.22 1.06
C GLU A 51 1.08 8.01 -0.14
N ARG A 52 0.83 6.98 -0.95
CA ARG A 52 1.63 6.68 -2.13
C ARG A 52 1.49 7.74 -3.23
N GLN A 53 0.28 8.26 -3.45
CA GLN A 53 0.06 9.36 -4.39
C GLN A 53 0.80 10.62 -3.95
N LEU A 54 0.78 10.96 -2.66
CA LEU A 54 1.51 12.11 -2.14
C LEU A 54 3.02 11.95 -2.33
N ALA A 55 3.57 10.76 -2.07
CA ALA A 55 5.00 10.50 -2.23
C ALA A 55 5.45 10.44 -3.70
N ARG A 56 4.56 10.01 -4.61
CA ARG A 56 4.88 9.69 -6.01
C ARG A 56 3.72 10.11 -6.91
N PRO A 57 3.47 11.43 -7.07
CA PRO A 57 2.26 11.93 -7.74
C PRO A 57 2.18 11.59 -9.23
N ASP A 58 3.33 11.60 -9.92
CA ASP A 58 3.39 11.34 -11.36
C ASP A 58 3.47 9.84 -11.71
N SER A 59 3.38 8.96 -10.71
CA SER A 59 3.48 7.52 -10.93
C SER A 59 2.14 6.95 -11.38
N PRO A 60 2.05 6.31 -12.57
CA PRO A 60 0.81 5.67 -13.02
C PRO A 60 0.29 4.60 -12.05
N LEU A 61 1.21 3.95 -11.32
CA LEU A 61 0.87 2.97 -10.29
C LEU A 61 0.19 3.60 -9.07
N SER A 62 0.58 4.82 -8.65
CA SER A 62 -0.12 5.54 -7.58
C SER A 62 -1.57 5.85 -7.99
N ALA A 63 -1.75 6.35 -9.21
CA ALA A 63 -3.08 6.65 -9.76
C ALA A 63 -3.95 5.39 -9.87
N LEU A 64 -3.36 4.26 -10.28
CA LEU A 64 -4.06 2.97 -10.33
C LEU A 64 -4.54 2.52 -8.94
N PHE A 65 -3.70 2.64 -7.91
CA PHE A 65 -4.09 2.25 -6.56
C PHE A 65 -5.18 3.15 -5.97
N LEU A 66 -5.12 4.46 -6.21
CA LEU A 66 -6.19 5.36 -5.81
C LEU A 66 -7.53 4.98 -6.44
N ARG A 67 -7.54 4.70 -7.75
CA ARG A 67 -8.76 4.26 -8.45
C ARG A 67 -9.32 2.99 -7.81
N ARG A 68 -8.50 1.95 -7.67
CA ARG A 68 -8.92 0.68 -7.07
C ARG A 68 -9.42 0.83 -5.62
N ALA A 69 -8.84 1.74 -4.85
CA ALA A 69 -9.27 2.03 -3.49
C ALA A 69 -10.59 2.83 -3.42
N SER A 70 -10.89 3.62 -4.44
CA SER A 70 -12.19 4.30 -4.60
C SER A 70 -13.28 3.31 -5.01
N ASP A 71 -13.01 2.44 -5.97
CA ASP A 71 -13.97 1.44 -6.49
C ASP A 71 -14.41 0.43 -5.42
N LEU A 72 -13.58 0.25 -4.37
CA LEU A 72 -13.89 -0.62 -3.23
C LEU A 72 -15.15 -0.21 -2.44
N SER A 73 -15.55 1.08 -2.46
CA SER A 73 -16.77 1.52 -1.74
C SER A 73 -18.07 1.35 -2.51
N GLU A 74 -17.99 0.94 -3.77
CA GLU A 74 -19.19 0.77 -4.62
C GLU A 74 -19.75 -0.67 -4.58
N ASN A 75 -19.25 -1.52 -3.68
CA ASN A 75 -19.77 -2.86 -3.36
C ASN A 75 -20.17 -2.95 -1.89
#